data_AF-A0A952ITH4-F1
#
_entry.id   AF-A0A952ITH4-F1
#
_cell.length_a   1.000
_cell.length_b   1.000
_cell.length_c   1.000
_cell.angle_alpha   90.00
_cell.angle_beta   90.00
_cell.angle_gamma   90.00
#
_symmetry.space_group_name_H-M   'P 1'
#
loop_
_entity.id
_entity.type
_entity.pdbx_description
1 polymer ?
#
loop_
_entity_poly.entity_id
_entity_poly.type
_entity_poly.pdbx_seq_one_letter_code
_entity_poly.pdbx_strand_id
1 'polypeptide(L)'
;MRLSRIKIAGFKSFVDPTELKLPSSLVGVVGPNGCGKSNIIDAVRWVMGESSAKHLRGESMDDVIFAGSGTRKPVGQASVELIFDNTDGSLGGEYAGFGEISVRREVSRDGQSKYALNGVRCRRRDVRDIFLGTGLGPRSYSIIEQGMISRLIEAKPEEMRVYLEEAAGISKYKERRRETETRIRHTRENLDRLNDLREEVDKQLARLERQAKMAEKFQVLKTQERQKRGELLVLRRRAYEADRDERASKTGSLETELEAQVAKLRSAERAIEQARKQQSDSSDHFSQIQAEFYRLGSEVSRIEQTIEHKKESRERQSQELAEVNRLLAESKAHRDDDIARIAQIDESMQSDQPAFDGLQDTQRLSAEHLQRAEKELQQWQIRHDEFNLRLSQTTQICQVEASRIEQMDRNIGDANIRLTRLREEFDSLDTEGLKQNVERFRGEERDSSEYELRLNSALTVISDKQQSQKASIAQHSEALDQMRARIQSRVGRLASLEALQQAALESESGAAESWLQANQLTKAPRLAQSIAAEPGWEAAIELVLGPFLEAVCVDAEQLIQRCLDEAPEAQLTLVHTQPDNIVPAAQSLASKVSGEAPLTQILAGVYAADNLAEALRIKQQLEPGQSVVTK
;
A
#
# COMPACT_ATOMS: atom_id res chain seq x y z
N MET A 1 -16.61 28.00 -78.01
CA MET A 1 -17.62 27.28 -77.19
C MET A 1 -18.95 28.00 -77.33
N ARG A 2 -19.94 27.36 -77.94
CA ARG A 2 -21.25 27.95 -78.24
C ARG A 2 -22.35 27.02 -77.76
N LEU A 3 -23.35 27.54 -77.04
CA LEU A 3 -24.49 26.73 -76.59
C LEU A 3 -25.36 26.31 -77.79
N SER A 4 -25.43 25.01 -78.07
CA SER A 4 -26.14 24.46 -79.23
C SER A 4 -27.53 23.95 -78.86
N ARG A 5 -27.67 23.30 -77.68
CA ARG A 5 -28.95 22.73 -77.21
C ARG A 5 -29.07 22.81 -75.70
N ILE A 6 -30.32 22.95 -75.23
CA ILE A 6 -30.69 22.90 -73.82
C ILE A 6 -31.74 21.81 -73.67
N LYS A 7 -31.48 20.80 -72.85
CA LYS A 7 -32.48 19.79 -72.46
C LYS A 7 -32.92 20.05 -71.04
N ILE A 8 -34.22 20.23 -70.84
CA ILE A 8 -34.80 20.59 -69.54
C ILE A 8 -35.89 19.56 -69.21
N ALA A 9 -35.86 18.99 -68.01
CA ALA A 9 -36.92 18.10 -67.51
C ALA A 9 -37.12 18.29 -66.01
N GLY A 10 -38.39 18.37 -65.57
CA GLY A 10 -38.75 18.53 -64.16
C GLY A 10 -38.30 19.85 -63.50
N PHE A 11 -37.82 20.83 -64.28
CA PHE A 11 -37.25 22.08 -63.79
C PHE A 11 -38.26 23.22 -63.86
N LYS A 12 -38.66 23.77 -62.71
CA LYS A 12 -39.66 24.84 -62.59
C LYS A 12 -40.89 24.57 -63.48
N SER A 13 -41.20 25.44 -64.43
CA SER A 13 -42.34 25.31 -65.35
C SER A 13 -42.22 24.19 -66.38
N PHE A 14 -41.06 23.56 -66.54
CA PHE A 14 -40.79 22.53 -67.54
C PHE A 14 -40.94 21.13 -66.94
N VAL A 15 -42.16 20.60 -66.95
CA VAL A 15 -42.47 19.26 -66.41
C VAL A 15 -41.98 18.16 -67.33
N ASP A 16 -42.37 18.21 -68.60
CA ASP A 16 -42.01 17.19 -69.60
C ASP A 16 -40.62 17.48 -70.19
N PRO A 17 -39.84 16.44 -70.55
CA PRO A 17 -38.55 16.62 -71.21
C PRO A 17 -38.69 17.46 -72.48
N THR A 18 -38.08 18.64 -72.47
CA THR A 18 -38.12 19.62 -73.54
C THR A 18 -36.71 19.88 -74.04
N GLU A 19 -36.49 19.73 -75.35
CA GLU A 19 -35.23 20.07 -76.01
C GLU A 19 -35.38 21.39 -76.78
N LEU A 20 -34.60 22.39 -76.39
CA LEU A 20 -34.50 23.69 -77.06
C LEU A 20 -33.25 23.71 -77.93
N LYS A 21 -33.41 23.87 -79.24
CA LYS A 21 -32.30 23.99 -80.21
C LYS A 21 -32.00 25.47 -80.46
N LEU A 22 -30.72 25.85 -80.44
CA LEU A 22 -30.25 27.23 -80.63
C LEU A 22 -29.43 27.33 -81.93
N PRO A 23 -30.07 27.48 -83.10
CA PRO A 23 -29.40 27.36 -84.41
C PRO A 23 -28.56 28.57 -84.80
N SER A 24 -28.87 29.77 -84.29
CA SER A 24 -28.20 31.05 -84.64
C SER A 24 -27.56 31.73 -83.43
N SER A 25 -26.74 32.75 -83.67
CA SER A 25 -26.15 33.62 -82.62
C SER A 25 -27.20 34.53 -81.97
N LEU A 26 -28.29 34.83 -82.68
CA LEU A 26 -29.43 35.58 -82.18
C LEU A 26 -30.66 34.68 -82.17
N VAL A 27 -31.22 34.43 -80.98
CA VAL A 27 -32.43 33.62 -80.78
C VAL A 27 -33.40 34.42 -79.90
N GLY A 28 -34.63 34.61 -80.39
CA GLY A 28 -35.70 35.26 -79.64
C GLY A 28 -36.59 34.25 -78.93
N VAL A 29 -36.71 34.33 -77.61
CA VAL A 29 -37.68 33.54 -76.83
C VAL A 29 -38.89 34.41 -76.51
N VAL A 30 -40.02 34.15 -77.16
CA VAL A 30 -41.25 34.92 -77.01
C VAL A 30 -42.39 34.08 -76.45
N GLY A 31 -43.35 34.74 -75.79
CA GLY A 31 -44.51 34.10 -75.19
C GLY A 31 -45.21 35.02 -74.18
N PRO A 32 -46.44 34.69 -73.73
CA PRO A 32 -47.19 35.51 -72.78
C PRO A 32 -46.52 35.57 -71.40
N ASN A 33 -46.93 36.50 -70.54
CA ASN A 33 -46.41 36.58 -69.17
C ASN A 33 -46.76 35.29 -68.40
N GLY A 34 -45.81 34.80 -67.58
CA GLY A 34 -46.00 33.57 -66.81
C GLY A 34 -45.71 32.25 -67.56
N CYS A 35 -45.40 32.24 -68.86
CA CYS A 35 -45.11 30.99 -69.60
C CYS A 35 -43.71 30.38 -69.37
N GLY A 36 -42.95 30.88 -68.39
CA GLY A 36 -41.66 30.29 -68.03
C GLY A 36 -40.46 30.72 -68.90
N LYS A 37 -40.58 31.76 -69.75
CA LYS A 37 -39.45 32.29 -70.58
C LYS A 37 -38.19 32.54 -69.78
N SER A 38 -38.38 33.17 -68.62
CA SER A 38 -37.33 33.52 -67.68
C SER A 38 -36.66 32.30 -67.04
N ASN A 39 -37.39 31.20 -66.86
CA ASN A 39 -36.86 29.98 -66.24
C ASN A 39 -35.80 29.28 -67.11
N ILE A 40 -35.73 29.59 -68.41
CA ILE A 40 -34.67 29.06 -69.30
C ILE A 40 -33.31 29.61 -68.89
N ILE A 41 -33.23 30.90 -68.53
CA ILE A 41 -31.97 31.53 -68.06
C ILE A 41 -31.59 30.99 -66.67
N ASP A 42 -32.58 30.77 -65.81
CA ASP A 42 -32.36 30.15 -64.49
C ASP A 42 -31.81 28.72 -64.65
N ALA A 43 -32.33 27.95 -65.61
CA ALA A 43 -31.85 26.61 -65.92
C ALA A 43 -30.37 26.61 -66.37
N VAL A 44 -29.99 27.57 -67.20
CA VAL A 44 -28.60 27.74 -67.67
C VAL A 44 -27.67 28.06 -66.50
N ARG A 45 -28.01 29.07 -65.67
CA ARG A 45 -27.21 29.45 -64.49
C ARG A 45 -27.09 28.34 -63.46
N TRP A 46 -28.19 27.62 -63.25
CA TRP A 46 -28.23 26.51 -62.33
C TRP A 46 -27.26 25.40 -62.72
N VAL A 47 -27.18 25.02 -64.00
CA VAL A 47 -26.19 24.04 -64.48
C VAL A 47 -24.76 24.56 -64.38
N MET A 48 -24.55 25.86 -64.62
CA MET A 48 -23.23 26.50 -64.56
C MET A 48 -22.67 26.64 -63.13
N GLY A 49 -23.42 26.18 -62.12
CA GLY A 49 -22.92 26.01 -60.75
C GLY A 49 -23.37 27.10 -59.77
N GLU A 50 -24.39 27.90 -60.11
CA GLU A 50 -25.03 28.80 -59.15
C GLU A 50 -25.62 28.02 -57.97
N SER A 51 -25.34 28.49 -56.75
CA SER A 51 -25.72 27.83 -55.50
C SER A 51 -26.64 28.65 -54.62
N SER A 52 -26.90 29.90 -54.96
CA SER A 52 -27.89 30.73 -54.30
C SER A 52 -29.26 30.54 -54.94
N ALA A 53 -30.24 30.10 -54.14
CA ALA A 53 -31.65 30.01 -54.56
C ALA A 53 -32.22 31.39 -54.95
N LYS A 54 -31.78 32.45 -54.27
CA LYS A 54 -32.19 33.84 -54.53
C LYS A 54 -31.89 34.28 -55.97
N HIS A 55 -30.71 33.94 -56.49
CA HIS A 55 -30.32 34.24 -57.89
C HIS A 55 -31.06 33.38 -58.92
N LEU A 56 -31.69 32.29 -58.48
CA LEU A 56 -32.53 31.43 -59.29
C LEU A 56 -34.01 31.74 -59.10
N ARG A 57 -34.39 32.87 -58.47
CA ARG A 57 -35.79 33.25 -58.21
C ARG A 57 -36.58 32.15 -57.49
N GLY A 58 -35.96 31.58 -56.45
CA GLY A 58 -36.57 30.65 -55.51
C GLY A 58 -36.11 30.96 -54.08
N GLU A 59 -36.80 30.42 -53.08
CA GLU A 59 -36.45 30.58 -51.67
C GLU A 59 -35.49 29.47 -51.22
N SER A 60 -35.71 28.24 -51.70
CA SER A 60 -34.87 27.07 -51.48
C SER A 60 -34.29 26.52 -52.80
N MET A 61 -33.18 25.78 -52.71
CA MET A 61 -32.63 25.03 -53.84
C MET A 61 -33.56 23.89 -54.30
N ASP A 62 -34.55 23.52 -53.50
CA ASP A 62 -35.59 22.54 -53.86
C ASP A 62 -36.67 23.15 -54.77
N ASP A 63 -36.81 24.47 -54.79
CA ASP A 63 -37.81 25.20 -55.60
C ASP A 63 -37.49 25.18 -57.10
N VAL A 64 -36.32 24.66 -57.47
CA VAL A 64 -35.97 24.37 -58.86
C VAL A 64 -36.72 23.14 -59.38
N ILE A 65 -37.21 22.26 -58.50
CA ILE A 65 -37.99 21.07 -58.85
C ILE A 65 -39.46 21.45 -59.01
N PHE A 66 -40.09 21.00 -60.10
CA PHE A 66 -41.52 21.28 -60.32
C PHE A 66 -42.39 20.77 -59.15
N ALA A 67 -43.02 21.71 -58.45
CA ALA A 67 -43.82 21.48 -57.24
C ALA A 67 -45.26 21.02 -57.52
N GLY A 68 -45.64 20.83 -58.78
CA GLY A 68 -47.01 20.47 -59.18
C GLY A 68 -47.84 21.66 -59.63
N SER A 69 -48.94 21.39 -60.33
CA SER A 69 -49.96 22.37 -60.70
C SER A 69 -51.35 21.73 -60.53
N GLY A 70 -52.43 22.51 -60.61
CA GLY A 70 -53.80 21.99 -60.46
C GLY A 70 -54.16 20.84 -61.42
N THR A 71 -53.41 20.67 -62.52
CA THR A 71 -53.61 19.62 -63.52
C THR A 71 -52.48 18.59 -63.59
N ARG A 72 -51.36 18.77 -62.87
CA ARG A 72 -50.18 17.90 -62.97
C ARG A 72 -49.53 17.63 -61.60
N LYS A 73 -49.16 16.38 -61.36
CA LYS A 73 -48.49 15.95 -60.13
C LYS A 73 -47.07 16.53 -60.01
N PRO A 74 -46.57 16.79 -58.79
CA PRO A 74 -45.17 17.15 -58.57
C PRO A 74 -44.22 16.05 -59.04
N VAL A 75 -43.02 16.45 -59.46
CA VAL A 75 -41.93 15.52 -59.81
C VAL A 75 -40.92 15.44 -58.66
N GLY A 76 -40.22 14.30 -58.57
CA GLY A 76 -39.20 14.06 -57.54
C GLY A 76 -37.80 14.55 -57.90
N GLN A 77 -37.58 14.96 -59.16
CA GLN A 77 -36.27 15.30 -59.69
C GLN A 77 -36.36 16.40 -60.74
N ALA A 78 -35.35 17.26 -60.79
CA ALA A 78 -35.10 18.17 -61.91
C ALA A 78 -33.75 17.84 -62.56
N SER A 79 -33.71 17.89 -63.89
CA SER A 79 -32.48 17.72 -64.66
C SER A 79 -32.41 18.75 -65.79
N VAL A 80 -31.24 19.36 -65.94
CA VAL A 80 -30.94 20.27 -67.03
C VAL A 80 -29.59 19.88 -67.61
N GLU A 81 -29.53 19.74 -68.93
CA GLU A 81 -28.31 19.47 -69.68
C GLU A 81 -28.10 20.57 -70.73
N LEU A 82 -26.93 21.21 -70.63
CA LEU A 82 -26.43 22.18 -71.59
C LEU A 82 -25.45 21.49 -72.52
N ILE A 83 -25.66 21.63 -73.81
CA ILE A 83 -24.81 21.05 -74.84
C ILE A 83 -24.14 22.18 -75.60
N PHE A 84 -22.82 22.17 -75.61
CA PHE A 84 -21.99 23.20 -76.22
C PHE A 84 -21.22 22.63 -77.41
N ASP A 85 -21.27 23.33 -78.54
CA ASP A 85 -20.38 23.15 -79.67
C ASP A 85 -19.02 23.77 -79.35
N ASN A 86 -17.96 22.97 -79.45
CA ASN A 86 -16.59 23.35 -79.17
C ASN A 86 -15.68 23.20 -80.42
N THR A 87 -16.25 23.24 -81.62
CA THR A 87 -15.50 23.19 -82.89
C THR A 87 -14.42 24.27 -83.01
N ASP A 88 -14.61 25.44 -82.39
CA ASP A 88 -13.63 26.55 -82.39
C ASP A 88 -12.42 26.31 -81.45
N GLY A 89 -12.40 25.24 -80.64
CA GLY A 89 -11.27 24.88 -79.77
C GLY A 89 -10.94 25.88 -78.66
N SER A 90 -11.85 26.81 -78.34
CA SER A 90 -11.64 27.89 -77.36
C SER A 90 -11.45 27.41 -75.91
N LEU A 91 -11.75 26.13 -75.64
CA LEU A 91 -11.66 25.53 -74.31
C LEU A 91 -10.32 24.81 -74.17
N GLY A 92 -9.49 25.26 -73.22
CA GLY A 92 -8.19 24.62 -72.92
C GLY A 92 -8.31 23.46 -71.92
N GLY A 93 -7.34 22.54 -71.93
CA GLY A 93 -7.24 21.42 -70.99
C GLY A 93 -7.66 20.07 -71.56
N GLU A 94 -7.98 19.10 -70.69
CA GLU A 94 -8.32 17.71 -71.06
C GLU A 94 -9.55 17.57 -71.96
N TYR A 95 -10.42 18.59 -71.98
CA TYR A 95 -11.65 18.61 -72.78
C TYR A 95 -11.54 19.38 -74.11
N ALA A 96 -10.35 19.89 -74.45
CA ALA A 96 -10.10 20.63 -75.69
C ALA A 96 -10.31 19.77 -76.96
N GLY A 97 -10.11 18.46 -76.86
CA GLY A 97 -10.21 17.51 -77.98
C GLY A 97 -11.63 17.06 -78.33
N PHE A 98 -12.65 17.45 -77.56
CA PHE A 98 -14.04 17.10 -77.85
C PHE A 98 -14.72 18.21 -78.66
N GLY A 99 -15.32 17.84 -79.79
CA GLY A 99 -16.08 18.77 -80.64
C GLY A 99 -17.42 19.20 -80.03
N GLU A 100 -17.96 18.45 -79.07
CA GLU A 100 -19.18 18.77 -78.33
C GLU A 100 -18.97 18.47 -76.84
N ILE A 101 -19.45 19.36 -75.97
CA ILE A 101 -19.32 19.26 -74.51
C ILE A 101 -20.71 19.34 -73.89
N SER A 102 -21.12 18.28 -73.18
CA SER A 102 -22.37 18.27 -72.41
C SER A 102 -22.11 18.48 -70.92
N VAL A 103 -22.85 19.41 -70.31
CA VAL A 103 -22.82 19.68 -68.87
C VAL A 103 -24.23 19.45 -68.35
N ARG A 104 -24.40 18.49 -67.45
CA ARG A 104 -25.69 18.13 -66.87
C ARG A 104 -25.66 18.33 -65.36
N ARG A 105 -26.70 18.96 -64.83
CA ARG A 105 -26.99 19.02 -63.39
C ARG A 105 -28.33 18.36 -63.11
N GLU A 106 -28.38 17.58 -62.05
CA GLU A 106 -29.54 16.83 -61.60
C GLU A 106 -29.70 17.03 -60.10
N VAL A 107 -30.93 17.25 -59.61
CA VAL A 107 -31.23 17.32 -58.17
C VAL A 107 -32.48 16.52 -57.86
N SER A 108 -32.43 15.74 -56.78
CA SER A 108 -33.60 15.10 -56.16
C SER A 108 -34.06 15.89 -54.94
N ARG A 109 -35.28 15.64 -54.47
CA ARG A 109 -35.83 16.25 -53.24
C ARG A 109 -35.05 15.91 -51.96
N ASP A 110 -34.07 15.01 -52.03
CA ASP A 110 -33.16 14.69 -50.92
C ASP A 110 -31.99 15.69 -50.80
N GLY A 111 -32.03 16.79 -51.56
CA GLY A 111 -31.01 17.86 -51.54
C GLY A 111 -29.69 17.52 -52.26
N GLN A 112 -29.56 16.32 -52.85
CA GLN A 112 -28.33 15.90 -53.51
C GLN A 112 -28.26 16.41 -54.97
N SER A 113 -27.44 17.43 -55.22
CA SER A 113 -27.07 17.85 -56.58
C SER A 113 -26.00 16.94 -57.18
N LYS A 114 -26.29 16.26 -58.29
CA LYS A 114 -25.34 15.50 -59.10
C LYS A 114 -24.93 16.31 -60.33
N TYR A 115 -23.63 16.37 -60.60
CA TYR A 115 -23.07 17.00 -61.79
C TYR A 115 -22.47 15.92 -62.69
N ALA A 116 -22.68 16.05 -63.99
CA ALA A 116 -22.07 15.18 -64.99
C ALA A 116 -21.54 16.00 -66.16
N LEU A 117 -20.38 15.60 -66.67
CA LEU A 117 -19.74 16.20 -67.83
C LEU A 117 -19.49 15.12 -68.88
N ASN A 118 -20.02 15.31 -70.10
CA ASN A 118 -20.03 14.28 -71.14
C ASN A 118 -20.55 12.91 -70.63
N GLY A 119 -21.52 12.94 -69.71
CA GLY A 119 -22.08 11.74 -69.07
C GLY A 119 -21.28 11.17 -67.88
N VAL A 120 -20.08 11.66 -67.60
CA VAL A 120 -19.25 11.22 -66.46
C VAL A 120 -19.54 12.07 -65.23
N ARG A 121 -19.80 11.43 -64.07
CA ARG A 121 -20.06 12.15 -62.81
C ARG A 121 -18.82 12.93 -62.38
N CYS A 122 -19.00 14.22 -62.09
CA CYS A 122 -17.94 15.13 -61.67
C CYS A 122 -18.35 15.93 -60.42
N ARG A 123 -17.40 16.66 -59.85
CA ARG A 123 -17.67 17.57 -58.74
C ARG A 123 -18.17 18.90 -59.30
N ARG A 124 -18.96 19.63 -58.51
CA ARG A 124 -19.39 21.01 -58.84
C ARG A 124 -18.21 21.91 -59.22
N ARG A 125 -17.07 21.72 -58.55
CA ARG A 125 -15.83 22.46 -58.82
C ARG A 125 -15.33 22.23 -60.24
N ASP A 126 -15.35 20.99 -60.71
CA ASP A 126 -14.84 20.62 -62.04
C ASP A 126 -15.67 21.30 -63.15
N VAL A 127 -16.99 21.39 -62.96
CA VAL A 127 -17.90 22.13 -63.85
C VAL A 127 -17.58 23.63 -63.83
N ARG A 128 -17.38 24.22 -62.64
CA ARG A 128 -17.02 25.64 -62.50
C ARG A 128 -15.65 25.96 -63.13
N ASP A 129 -14.69 25.05 -63.02
CA ASP A 129 -13.33 25.21 -63.54
C ASP A 129 -13.28 25.24 -65.08
N ILE A 130 -14.26 24.64 -65.77
CA ILE A 130 -14.42 24.70 -67.23
C ILE A 130 -14.98 26.05 -67.70
N PHE A 131 -15.83 26.65 -66.87
CA PHE A 131 -16.41 27.97 -67.11
C PHE A 131 -15.54 29.14 -66.63
N LEU A 132 -14.50 28.85 -65.82
CA LEU A 132 -13.55 29.83 -65.32
C LEU A 132 -12.61 30.31 -66.45
N GLY A 133 -12.75 31.60 -66.81
CA GLY A 133 -11.94 32.25 -67.84
C GLY A 133 -12.53 32.19 -69.25
N THR A 134 -13.69 31.56 -69.44
CA THR A 134 -14.44 31.60 -70.72
C THR A 134 -15.45 32.75 -70.78
N GLY A 135 -15.51 33.59 -69.74
CA GLY A 135 -16.51 34.66 -69.60
C GLY A 135 -17.92 34.14 -69.33
N LEU A 136 -18.10 32.84 -69.10
CA LEU A 136 -19.37 32.15 -68.86
C LEU A 136 -19.40 31.52 -67.45
N GLY A 137 -19.00 32.26 -66.40
CA GLY A 137 -19.19 31.84 -65.01
C GLY A 137 -20.61 32.10 -64.46
N PRO A 138 -20.96 31.57 -63.27
CA PRO A 138 -22.24 31.87 -62.61
C PRO A 138 -22.40 33.36 -62.24
N ARG A 139 -21.29 34.09 -62.09
CA ARG A 139 -21.25 35.56 -61.91
C ARG A 139 -20.81 36.31 -63.17
N SER A 140 -20.90 35.67 -64.34
CA SER A 140 -20.42 36.27 -65.57
C SER A 140 -21.22 37.49 -66.01
N TYR A 141 -20.51 38.44 -66.60
CA TYR A 141 -21.08 39.57 -67.34
C TYR A 141 -21.89 39.14 -68.58
N SER A 142 -21.73 37.89 -69.04
CA SER A 142 -22.37 37.36 -70.24
C SER A 142 -23.86 37.01 -70.06
N ILE A 143 -24.36 36.95 -68.82
CA ILE A 143 -25.78 36.65 -68.55
C ILE A 143 -26.43 37.83 -67.82
N ILE A 144 -27.13 38.67 -68.59
CA ILE A 144 -27.84 39.85 -68.05
C ILE A 144 -29.25 39.46 -67.61
N GLU A 145 -29.51 39.55 -66.30
CA GLU A 145 -30.86 39.39 -65.75
C GLU A 145 -31.62 40.71 -65.63
N GLN A 146 -32.93 40.60 -65.40
CA GLN A 146 -33.74 41.74 -65.00
C GLN A 146 -33.18 42.35 -63.71
N GLY A 147 -32.85 43.65 -63.76
CA GLY A 147 -32.25 44.38 -62.65
C GLY A 147 -30.71 44.29 -62.56
N MET A 148 -30.03 43.44 -63.35
CA MET A 148 -28.57 43.33 -63.34
C MET A 148 -27.88 44.63 -63.75
N ILE A 149 -28.46 45.32 -64.75
CA ILE A 149 -27.88 46.57 -65.28
C ILE A 149 -27.86 47.65 -64.20
N SER A 150 -28.97 47.81 -63.46
CA SER A 150 -29.04 48.73 -62.32
C SER A 150 -28.03 48.35 -61.23
N ARG A 151 -27.95 47.06 -60.86
CA ARG A 151 -26.98 46.58 -59.87
C ARG A 151 -25.53 46.80 -60.29
N LEU A 152 -25.21 46.69 -61.58
CA LEU A 152 -23.86 46.91 -62.09
C LEU A 152 -23.47 48.40 -62.05
N ILE A 153 -24.45 49.29 -62.29
CA ILE A 153 -24.27 50.74 -62.18
C ILE A 153 -24.11 51.19 -60.72
N GLU A 154 -24.83 50.55 -59.80
CA GLU A 154 -24.83 50.86 -58.36
C GLU A 154 -23.74 50.10 -57.56
N ALA A 155 -23.06 49.13 -58.19
CA ALA A 155 -22.06 48.29 -57.53
C ALA A 155 -20.87 49.09 -57.00
N LYS A 156 -20.42 48.74 -55.79
CA LYS A 156 -19.20 49.33 -55.20
C LYS A 156 -17.95 48.97 -55.99
N PRO A 157 -16.87 49.77 -55.89
CA PRO A 157 -15.60 49.46 -56.54
C PRO A 157 -15.05 48.05 -56.26
N GLU A 158 -15.22 47.53 -55.04
CA GLU A 158 -14.76 46.18 -54.67
C GLU A 158 -15.58 45.07 -55.37
N GLU A 159 -16.88 45.28 -55.55
CA GLU A 159 -17.77 44.36 -56.25
C GLU A 159 -17.55 44.45 -57.76
N MET A 160 -17.42 45.67 -58.28
CA MET A 160 -17.07 45.96 -59.67
C MET A 160 -15.73 45.33 -60.05
N ARG A 161 -14.75 45.35 -59.15
CA ARG A 161 -13.45 44.71 -59.34
C ARG A 161 -13.58 43.23 -59.65
N VAL A 162 -14.49 42.48 -59.03
CA VAL A 162 -14.67 41.06 -59.32
C VAL A 162 -15.10 40.85 -60.77
N TYR A 163 -16.01 41.68 -61.27
CA TYR A 163 -16.45 41.63 -62.67
C TYR A 163 -15.33 42.03 -63.65
N LEU A 164 -14.53 43.06 -63.30
CA LEU A 164 -13.37 43.47 -64.10
C LEU A 164 -12.26 42.41 -64.11
N GLU A 165 -12.00 41.75 -62.98
CA GLU A 165 -11.02 40.66 -62.86
C GLU A 165 -11.45 39.42 -63.68
N GLU A 166 -12.76 39.13 -63.72
CA GLU A 166 -13.33 38.07 -64.55
C GLU A 166 -13.26 38.42 -66.05
N ALA A 167 -13.59 39.67 -66.42
CA ALA A 167 -13.46 40.17 -67.79
C ALA A 167 -12.00 40.18 -68.28
N ALA A 168 -11.05 40.49 -67.39
CA ALA A 168 -9.61 40.43 -67.68
C ALA A 168 -9.04 38.99 -67.68
N GLY A 169 -9.83 37.98 -67.30
CA GLY A 169 -9.42 36.57 -67.29
C GLY A 169 -8.39 36.21 -66.21
N ILE A 170 -8.12 37.09 -65.24
CA ILE A 170 -7.07 36.87 -64.21
C ILE A 170 -7.55 36.05 -63.00
N SER A 171 -8.87 35.85 -62.86
CA SER A 171 -9.48 35.11 -61.75
C SER A 171 -8.94 33.68 -61.60
N LYS A 172 -8.63 33.00 -62.71
CA LYS A 172 -8.04 31.65 -62.70
C LYS A 172 -6.67 31.60 -62.02
N TYR A 173 -5.82 32.60 -62.27
CA TYR A 173 -4.47 32.66 -61.71
C TYR A 173 -4.51 33.06 -60.23
N LYS A 174 -5.41 33.98 -59.86
CA LYS A 174 -5.61 34.42 -58.48
C LYS A 174 -6.09 33.28 -57.58
N GLU A 175 -7.06 32.48 -58.06
CA GLU A 175 -7.55 31.31 -57.31
C GLU A 175 -6.45 30.25 -57.15
N ARG A 176 -5.72 29.92 -58.23
CA ARG A 176 -4.58 28.98 -58.16
C ARG A 176 -3.50 29.43 -57.19
N ARG A 177 -3.19 30.72 -57.14
CA ARG A 177 -2.22 31.29 -56.21
C ARG A 177 -2.68 31.10 -54.76
N ARG A 178 -3.92 31.46 -54.43
CA ARG A 178 -4.50 31.31 -53.08
C ARG A 178 -4.50 29.86 -52.61
N GLU A 179 -4.82 28.92 -53.50
CA GLU A 179 -4.78 27.49 -53.18
C GLU A 179 -3.36 27.00 -52.91
N THR A 180 -2.41 27.44 -53.73
CA THR A 180 -0.99 27.09 -53.56
C THR A 180 -0.44 27.64 -52.26
N GLU A 181 -0.73 28.90 -51.93
CA GLU A 181 -0.35 29.52 -50.66
C GLU A 181 -0.95 28.76 -49.46
N THR A 182 -2.21 28.34 -49.55
CA THR A 182 -2.88 27.54 -48.51
C THR A 182 -2.21 26.17 -48.34
N ARG A 183 -1.88 25.48 -49.44
CA ARG A 183 -1.16 24.20 -49.39
C ARG A 183 0.24 24.33 -48.80
N ILE A 184 0.98 25.38 -49.16
CA ILE A 184 2.30 25.66 -48.59
C ILE A 184 2.21 25.89 -47.09
N ARG A 185 1.23 26.68 -46.64
CA ARG A 185 1.00 26.93 -45.21
C ARG A 185 0.73 25.61 -44.46
N HIS A 186 -0.19 24.78 -44.94
CA HIS A 186 -0.45 23.48 -44.31
C HIS A 186 0.75 22.54 -44.32
N THR A 187 1.57 22.59 -45.37
CA THR A 187 2.81 21.79 -45.43
C THR A 187 3.81 22.25 -44.37
N ARG A 188 3.95 23.57 -44.15
CA ARG A 188 4.80 24.11 -43.08
C ARG A 188 4.30 23.71 -41.71
N GLU A 189 3.01 23.86 -41.43
CA GLU A 189 2.39 23.42 -40.17
C GLU A 189 2.64 21.93 -39.90
N ASN A 190 2.57 21.09 -40.94
CA ASN A 190 2.87 19.66 -40.82
C ASN A 190 4.36 19.39 -40.54
N LEU A 191 5.27 20.15 -41.15
CA LEU A 191 6.70 20.04 -40.88
C LEU A 191 7.04 20.46 -39.46
N ASP A 192 6.42 21.52 -38.95
CA ASP A 192 6.60 21.97 -37.57
C ASP A 192 6.16 20.89 -36.59
N ARG A 193 4.99 20.27 -36.81
CA ARG A 193 4.54 19.12 -36.01
C ARG A 193 5.49 17.93 -36.06
N LEU A 194 6.08 17.65 -37.22
CA LEU A 194 7.05 16.57 -37.37
C LEU A 194 8.35 16.88 -36.61
N ASN A 195 8.77 18.15 -36.57
CA ASN A 195 9.92 18.57 -35.79
C ASN A 195 9.64 18.43 -34.28
N ASP A 196 8.46 18.82 -33.81
CA ASP A 196 8.05 18.63 -32.41
C ASP A 196 8.09 17.14 -32.03
N LEU A 197 7.52 16.27 -32.89
CA LEU A 197 7.54 14.83 -32.67
C LEU A 197 8.97 14.28 -32.65
N ARG A 198 9.83 14.76 -33.56
CA ARG A 198 11.24 14.36 -33.60
C ARG A 198 11.96 14.73 -32.30
N GLU A 199 11.77 15.96 -31.80
CA GLU A 199 12.38 16.40 -30.54
C GLU A 199 11.90 15.57 -29.35
N GLU A 200 10.61 15.18 -29.34
CA GLU A 200 10.09 14.28 -28.31
C GLU A 200 10.73 12.90 -28.39
N VAL A 201 10.84 12.32 -29.59
CA VAL A 201 11.49 11.03 -29.81
C VAL A 201 12.96 11.06 -29.41
N ASP A 202 13.70 12.14 -29.73
CA ASP A 202 15.10 12.30 -29.34
C ASP A 202 15.26 12.33 -27.80
N LYS A 203 14.34 13.01 -27.09
CA LYS A 203 14.32 12.98 -25.60
C LYS A 203 14.03 11.58 -25.05
N GLN A 204 13.09 10.85 -25.66
CA GLN A 204 12.78 9.47 -25.27
C GLN A 204 13.99 8.54 -25.51
N LEU A 205 14.67 8.70 -26.63
CA LEU A 205 15.84 7.91 -27.00
C LEU A 205 17.00 8.16 -26.03
N ALA A 206 17.28 9.41 -25.67
CA ALA A 206 18.30 9.75 -24.68
C ALA A 206 18.00 9.13 -23.29
N ARG A 207 16.73 9.06 -22.88
CA ARG A 207 16.32 8.37 -21.66
C ARG A 207 16.56 6.86 -21.76
N LEU A 208 16.17 6.24 -22.87
CA LEU A 208 16.35 4.81 -23.12
C LEU A 208 17.83 4.42 -23.15
N GLU A 209 18.69 5.23 -23.77
CA GLU A 209 20.14 5.00 -23.77
C GLU A 209 20.74 5.00 -22.36
N ARG A 210 20.33 5.96 -21.51
CA ARG A 210 20.77 5.99 -20.10
C ARG A 210 20.30 4.74 -19.36
N GLN A 211 19.06 4.30 -19.58
CA GLN A 211 18.52 3.09 -18.97
C GLN A 211 19.27 1.84 -19.45
N ALA A 212 19.59 1.73 -20.74
CA ALA A 212 20.37 0.63 -21.29
C ALA A 212 21.79 0.57 -20.68
N LYS A 213 22.49 1.70 -20.60
CA LYS A 213 23.82 1.78 -19.96
C LYS A 213 23.78 1.38 -18.47
N MET A 214 22.74 1.79 -17.75
CA MET A 214 22.55 1.38 -16.35
C MET A 214 22.27 -0.12 -16.21
N ALA A 215 21.44 -0.68 -17.10
CA ALA A 215 21.13 -2.11 -17.11
C ALA A 215 22.36 -2.97 -17.45
N GLU A 216 23.18 -2.53 -18.40
CA GLU A 216 24.44 -3.18 -18.74
C GLU A 216 25.42 -3.16 -17.56
N LYS A 217 25.60 -2.00 -16.92
CA LYS A 217 26.43 -1.88 -15.71
C LYS A 217 25.91 -2.76 -14.57
N PHE A 218 24.59 -2.84 -14.38
CA PHE A 218 23.98 -3.71 -13.39
C PHE A 218 24.28 -5.19 -13.67
N GLN A 219 24.21 -5.65 -14.93
CA GLN A 219 24.54 -7.04 -15.27
C GLN A 219 26.00 -7.39 -15.00
N VAL A 220 26.92 -6.46 -15.31
CA VAL A 220 28.34 -6.63 -14.98
C VAL A 220 28.54 -6.74 -13.47
N LEU A 221 27.97 -5.82 -12.69
CA LEU A 221 28.07 -5.82 -11.22
C LEU A 221 27.44 -7.07 -10.60
N LYS A 222 26.31 -7.54 -11.12
CA LYS A 222 25.63 -8.75 -10.64
C LYS A 222 26.43 -10.01 -10.93
N THR A 223 27.12 -10.06 -12.07
CA THR A 223 28.05 -11.14 -12.40
C THR A 223 29.25 -11.14 -11.47
N GLN A 224 29.83 -9.97 -11.18
CA GLN A 224 30.92 -9.82 -10.22
C GLN A 224 30.49 -10.20 -8.79
N GLU A 225 29.30 -9.77 -8.36
CA GLU A 225 28.73 -10.14 -7.06
C GLU A 225 28.58 -11.66 -6.94
N ARG A 226 28.00 -12.31 -7.97
CA ARG A 226 27.83 -13.77 -8.00
C ARG A 226 29.17 -14.49 -7.90
N GLN A 227 30.18 -14.03 -8.63
CA GLN A 227 31.53 -14.58 -8.57
C GLN A 227 32.14 -14.41 -7.18
N LYS A 228 32.13 -13.20 -6.63
CA LYS A 228 32.70 -12.89 -5.30
C LYS A 228 32.00 -13.64 -4.17
N ARG A 229 30.68 -13.79 -4.27
CA ARG A 229 29.90 -14.60 -3.34
C ARG A 229 30.28 -16.08 -3.42
N GLY A 230 30.49 -16.60 -4.62
CA GLY A 230 31.01 -17.96 -4.82
C GLY A 230 32.39 -18.15 -4.19
N GLU A 231 33.32 -17.23 -4.45
CA GLU A 231 34.67 -17.22 -3.87
C GLU A 231 34.62 -17.20 -2.33
N LEU A 232 33.78 -16.31 -1.74
CA LEU A 232 33.59 -16.22 -0.29
C LEU A 232 33.05 -17.52 0.31
N LEU A 233 32.08 -18.17 -0.35
CA LEU A 233 31.51 -19.43 0.12
C LEU A 233 32.56 -20.55 0.11
N VAL A 234 33.42 -20.61 -0.90
CA VAL A 234 34.53 -21.57 -0.96
C VAL A 234 35.54 -21.32 0.16
N LEU A 235 35.90 -20.06 0.42
CA LEU A 235 36.80 -19.70 1.53
C LEU A 235 36.21 -20.07 2.89
N ARG A 236 34.93 -19.79 3.12
CA ARG A 236 34.23 -20.19 4.35
C ARG A 236 34.19 -21.70 4.51
N ARG A 237 33.89 -22.43 3.43
CA ARG A 237 33.91 -23.90 3.44
C ARG A 237 35.28 -24.43 3.84
N ARG A 238 36.37 -23.91 3.26
CA ARG A 238 37.73 -24.31 3.62
C ARG A 238 38.05 -24.03 5.09
N ALA A 239 37.62 -22.89 5.62
CA ALA A 239 37.80 -22.57 7.04
C ALA A 239 37.04 -23.56 7.95
N TYR A 240 35.82 -23.92 7.60
CA TYR A 240 35.04 -24.92 8.35
C TYR A 240 35.60 -26.33 8.21
N GLU A 241 36.12 -26.71 7.05
CA GLU A 241 36.81 -27.99 6.87
C GLU A 241 38.07 -28.06 7.75
N ALA A 242 38.85 -26.98 7.82
CA ALA A 242 40.01 -26.91 8.71
C ALA A 242 39.64 -26.99 10.21
N ASP A 243 38.64 -26.23 10.67
CA ASP A 243 38.15 -26.29 12.06
C ASP A 243 37.59 -27.68 12.40
N ARG A 244 36.87 -28.32 11.45
CA ARG A 244 36.39 -29.70 11.62
C ARG A 244 37.55 -30.66 11.80
N ASP A 245 38.58 -30.58 10.96
CA ASP A 245 39.71 -31.52 10.99
C ASP A 245 40.55 -31.33 12.25
N GLU A 246 40.74 -30.08 12.70
CA GLU A 246 41.38 -29.77 13.98
C GLU A 246 40.60 -30.36 15.16
N ARG A 247 39.28 -30.15 15.21
CA ARG A 247 38.43 -30.72 16.26
C ARG A 247 38.43 -32.24 16.24
N ALA A 248 38.36 -32.85 15.05
CA ALA A 248 38.42 -34.30 14.90
C ALA A 248 39.73 -34.87 15.44
N SER A 249 40.86 -34.22 15.12
CA SER A 249 42.17 -34.60 15.67
C SER A 249 42.22 -34.48 17.20
N LYS A 250 41.67 -33.39 17.76
CA LYS A 250 41.60 -33.18 19.21
C LYS A 250 40.73 -34.23 19.89
N THR A 251 39.55 -34.53 19.35
CA THR A 251 38.67 -35.60 19.86
C THR A 251 39.39 -36.95 19.84
N GLY A 252 40.04 -37.32 18.73
CA GLY A 252 40.79 -38.59 18.67
C GLY A 252 41.91 -38.69 19.71
N SER A 253 42.62 -37.58 19.99
CA SER A 253 43.63 -37.55 21.04
C SER A 253 43.03 -37.74 22.44
N LEU A 254 41.89 -37.09 22.73
CA LEU A 254 41.19 -37.22 24.00
C LEU A 254 40.56 -38.60 24.20
N GLU A 255 40.04 -39.23 23.14
CA GLU A 255 39.56 -40.61 23.17
C GLU A 255 40.70 -41.58 23.51
N THR A 256 41.86 -41.42 22.87
CA THR A 256 43.05 -42.22 23.16
C THR A 256 43.52 -42.03 24.62
N GLU A 257 43.49 -40.79 25.12
CA GLU A 257 43.85 -40.50 26.51
C GLU A 257 42.85 -41.09 27.50
N LEU A 258 41.55 -41.02 27.21
CA LEU A 258 40.50 -41.65 28.00
C LEU A 258 40.68 -43.18 28.05
N GLU A 259 40.92 -43.82 26.91
CA GLU A 259 41.19 -45.26 26.85
C GLU A 259 42.42 -45.63 27.70
N ALA A 260 43.48 -44.81 27.67
CA ALA A 260 44.66 -45.01 28.50
C ALA A 260 44.33 -44.88 30.00
N GLN A 261 43.50 -43.92 30.41
CA GLN A 261 43.06 -43.77 31.80
C GLN A 261 42.14 -44.92 32.25
N VAL A 262 41.23 -45.39 31.40
CA VAL A 262 40.39 -46.56 31.67
C VAL A 262 41.24 -47.82 31.83
N ALA A 263 42.28 -47.99 30.99
CA ALA A 263 43.21 -49.09 31.13
C ALA A 263 43.98 -49.04 32.46
N LYS A 264 44.43 -47.85 32.88
CA LYS A 264 45.06 -47.62 34.20
C LYS A 264 44.10 -47.94 35.34
N LEU A 265 42.86 -47.46 35.29
CA LEU A 265 41.84 -47.76 36.29
C LEU A 265 41.61 -49.26 36.43
N ARG A 266 41.39 -49.97 35.31
CA ARG A 266 41.23 -51.43 35.32
C ARG A 266 42.46 -52.16 35.87
N SER A 267 43.67 -51.64 35.63
CA SER A 267 44.88 -52.21 36.21
C SER A 267 44.95 -52.02 37.72
N ALA A 268 44.54 -50.85 38.23
CA ALA A 268 44.49 -50.55 39.66
C ALA A 268 43.40 -51.38 40.36
N GLU A 269 42.22 -51.54 39.75
CA GLU A 269 41.15 -52.40 40.26
C GLU A 269 41.61 -53.86 40.38
N ARG A 270 42.31 -54.38 39.37
CA ARG A 270 42.92 -55.72 39.44
C ARG A 270 43.95 -55.83 40.58
N ALA A 271 44.78 -54.81 40.77
CA ALA A 271 45.77 -54.79 41.85
C ALA A 271 45.11 -54.75 43.24
N ILE A 272 44.02 -53.98 43.40
CA ILE A 272 43.23 -53.94 44.65
C ILE A 272 42.63 -55.32 44.94
N GLU A 273 42.03 -55.96 43.94
CA GLU A 273 41.41 -57.28 44.12
C GLU A 273 42.46 -58.35 44.46
N GLN A 274 43.63 -58.29 43.83
CA GLN A 274 44.76 -59.16 44.17
C GLN A 274 45.27 -58.92 45.60
N ALA A 275 45.39 -57.66 46.03
CA ALA A 275 45.79 -57.31 47.39
C ALA A 275 44.76 -57.79 48.43
N ARG A 276 43.46 -57.65 48.15
CA ARG A 276 42.38 -58.17 49.01
C ARG A 276 42.44 -59.69 49.14
N LYS A 277 42.68 -60.39 48.03
CA LYS A 277 42.86 -61.84 48.05
C LYS A 277 44.06 -62.23 48.91
N GLN A 278 45.21 -61.59 48.72
CA GLN A 278 46.41 -61.83 49.53
C GLN A 278 46.18 -61.53 51.02
N GLN A 279 45.42 -60.48 51.34
CA GLN A 279 45.03 -60.15 52.71
C GLN A 279 44.15 -61.25 53.32
N SER A 280 43.15 -61.74 52.58
CA SER A 280 42.30 -62.85 53.03
C SER A 280 43.12 -64.12 53.27
N ASP A 281 43.94 -64.53 52.29
CA ASP A 281 44.79 -65.71 52.39
C ASP A 281 45.74 -65.61 53.60
N SER A 282 46.32 -64.43 53.83
CA SER A 282 47.20 -64.18 54.99
C SER A 282 46.44 -64.18 56.32
N SER A 283 45.21 -63.65 56.35
CA SER A 283 44.35 -63.64 57.54
C SER A 283 43.90 -65.05 57.91
N ASP A 284 43.56 -65.88 56.92
CA ASP A 284 43.20 -67.29 57.11
C ASP A 284 44.40 -68.07 57.64
N HIS A 285 45.58 -67.87 57.05
CA HIS A 285 46.82 -68.48 57.54
C HIS A 285 47.16 -68.04 58.98
N PHE A 286 47.03 -66.74 59.29
CA PHE A 286 47.22 -66.24 60.64
C PHE A 286 46.24 -66.87 61.62
N SER A 287 44.96 -66.96 61.26
CA SER A 287 43.92 -67.57 62.10
C SER A 287 44.19 -69.06 62.36
N GLN A 288 44.70 -69.80 61.37
CA GLN A 288 45.14 -71.18 61.53
C GLN A 288 46.30 -71.30 62.53
N ILE A 289 47.36 -70.50 62.37
CA ILE A 289 48.50 -70.49 63.29
C ILE A 289 48.03 -70.10 64.70
N GLN A 290 47.15 -69.11 64.83
CA GLN A 290 46.60 -68.68 66.10
C GLN A 290 45.79 -69.79 66.78
N ALA A 291 44.97 -70.53 66.02
CA ALA A 291 44.24 -71.68 66.53
C ALA A 291 45.18 -72.81 66.98
N GLU A 292 46.24 -73.10 66.23
CA GLU A 292 47.27 -74.07 66.64
C GLU A 292 48.02 -73.61 67.89
N PHE A 293 48.37 -72.33 67.99
CA PHE A 293 49.02 -71.75 69.17
C PHE A 293 48.14 -71.89 70.42
N TYR A 294 46.85 -71.57 70.34
CA TYR A 294 45.94 -71.76 71.47
C TYR A 294 45.73 -73.24 71.82
N ARG A 295 45.62 -74.13 70.81
CA ARG A 295 45.57 -75.58 71.04
C ARG A 295 46.80 -76.07 71.80
N LEU A 296 48.00 -75.75 71.32
CA LEU A 296 49.26 -76.10 71.98
C LEU A 296 49.36 -75.47 73.37
N GLY A 297 48.96 -74.20 73.55
CA GLY A 297 48.93 -73.55 74.85
C GLY A 297 48.00 -74.23 75.86
N SER A 298 46.83 -74.70 75.41
CA SER A 298 45.91 -75.49 76.24
C SER A 298 46.45 -76.88 76.57
N GLU A 299 47.14 -77.54 75.62
CA GLU A 299 47.79 -78.83 75.85
C GLU A 299 48.95 -78.69 76.86
N VAL A 300 49.77 -77.65 76.73
CA VAL A 300 50.82 -77.33 77.69
C VAL A 300 50.23 -77.08 79.07
N SER A 301 49.21 -76.22 79.19
CA SER A 301 48.56 -75.95 80.48
C SER A 301 47.98 -77.22 81.13
N ARG A 302 47.37 -78.10 80.32
CA ARG A 302 46.84 -79.39 80.79
C ARG A 302 47.95 -80.35 81.23
N ILE A 303 49.07 -80.40 80.50
CA ILE A 303 50.24 -81.21 80.87
C ILE A 303 50.87 -80.67 82.15
N GLU A 304 51.03 -79.35 82.29
CA GLU A 304 51.55 -78.70 83.48
C GLU A 304 50.67 -78.99 84.71
N GLN A 305 49.34 -78.86 84.59
CA GLN A 305 48.40 -79.26 85.65
C GLN A 305 48.51 -80.75 86.00
N THR A 306 48.70 -81.62 85.00
CA THR A 306 48.88 -83.06 85.22
C THR A 306 50.19 -83.35 85.95
N ILE A 307 51.28 -82.65 85.61
CA ILE A 307 52.58 -82.76 86.28
C ILE A 307 52.48 -82.30 87.73
N GLU A 308 51.81 -81.17 87.99
CA GLU A 308 51.65 -80.64 89.34
C GLU A 308 50.83 -81.60 90.22
N HIS A 309 49.69 -82.08 89.71
CA HIS A 309 48.89 -83.09 90.42
C HIS A 309 49.68 -84.40 90.66
N LYS A 310 50.57 -84.81 89.74
CA LYS A 310 51.43 -85.98 89.94
C LYS A 310 52.53 -85.74 90.97
N LYS A 311 53.09 -84.53 91.06
CA LYS A 311 54.05 -84.15 92.12
C LYS A 311 53.38 -84.17 93.49
N GLU A 312 52.23 -83.49 93.64
CA GLU A 312 51.47 -83.47 94.88
C GLU A 312 51.07 -84.88 95.34
N SER A 313 50.61 -85.72 94.40
CA SER A 313 50.26 -87.11 94.71
C SER A 313 51.48 -87.94 95.14
N ARG A 314 52.66 -87.71 94.56
CA ARG A 314 53.89 -88.42 94.93
C ARG A 314 54.38 -87.99 96.31
N GLU A 315 54.25 -86.71 96.64
CA GLU A 315 54.61 -86.15 97.94
C GLU A 315 53.68 -86.70 99.04
N ARG A 316 52.37 -86.76 98.77
CA ARG A 316 51.38 -87.38 99.66
C ARG A 316 51.66 -88.87 99.90
N GLN A 317 51.93 -89.63 98.84
CA GLN A 317 52.28 -91.06 98.96
C GLN A 317 53.59 -91.30 99.73
N SER A 318 54.57 -90.39 99.60
CA SER A 318 55.82 -90.48 100.37
C SER A 318 55.59 -90.22 101.86
N GLN A 319 54.70 -89.27 102.20
CA GLN A 319 54.34 -88.97 103.59
C GLN A 319 53.55 -90.12 104.23
N GLU A 320 52.58 -90.69 103.50
CA GLU A 320 51.82 -91.87 103.95
C GLU A 320 52.74 -93.09 104.19
N LEU A 321 53.72 -93.33 103.32
CA LEU A 321 54.65 -94.45 103.47
C LEU A 321 55.61 -94.28 104.65
N ALA A 322 56.00 -93.04 104.96
CA ALA A 322 56.78 -92.71 106.15
C ALA A 322 55.97 -92.94 107.43
N GLU A 323 54.70 -92.53 107.43
CA GLU A 323 53.78 -92.69 108.56
C GLU A 323 53.47 -94.17 108.84
N VAL A 324 53.20 -94.97 107.80
CA VAL A 324 52.95 -96.41 107.93
C VAL A 324 54.16 -97.15 108.50
N ASN A 325 55.39 -96.78 108.09
CA ASN A 325 56.60 -97.39 108.64
C ASN A 325 56.82 -97.04 110.12
N ARG A 326 56.46 -95.81 110.54
CA ARG A 326 56.49 -95.41 111.96
C ARG A 326 55.48 -96.21 112.78
N LEU A 327 54.24 -96.29 112.32
CA LEU A 327 53.17 -97.05 112.97
C LEU A 327 53.48 -98.55 113.07
N LEU A 328 54.15 -99.13 112.07
CA LEU A 328 54.58 -100.53 112.10
C LEU A 328 55.66 -100.79 113.17
N ALA A 329 56.54 -99.82 113.41
CA ALA A 329 57.55 -99.90 114.47
C ALA A 329 56.93 -99.77 115.86
N GLU A 330 55.99 -98.83 116.03
CA GLU A 330 55.24 -98.63 117.27
C GLU A 330 54.36 -99.84 117.62
N SER A 331 53.65 -100.41 116.64
CA SER A 331 52.79 -101.58 116.85
C SER A 331 53.57 -102.83 117.29
N LYS A 332 54.83 -103.00 116.85
CA LYS A 332 55.70 -104.08 117.33
C LYS A 332 56.12 -103.90 118.80
N ALA A 333 56.34 -102.66 119.23
CA ALA A 333 56.69 -102.34 120.61
C ALA A 333 55.48 -102.46 121.56
N HIS A 334 54.29 -102.04 121.12
CA HIS A 334 53.05 -102.17 121.89
C HIS A 334 52.63 -103.63 122.13
N ARG A 335 52.83 -104.50 121.14
CA ARG A 335 52.50 -105.93 121.30
C ARG A 335 53.29 -106.62 122.42
N ASP A 336 54.50 -106.15 122.71
CA ASP A 336 55.34 -106.69 123.77
C ASP A 336 54.97 -106.09 125.16
N ASP A 337 54.42 -104.87 125.21
CA ASP A 337 53.93 -104.20 126.44
C ASP A 337 52.50 -104.67 126.84
N ASP A 338 51.64 -104.95 125.86
CA ASP A 338 50.25 -105.34 126.09
C ASP A 338 50.11 -106.76 126.68
N ILE A 339 51.08 -107.66 126.45
CA ILE A 339 51.13 -108.97 127.11
C ILE A 339 51.32 -108.82 128.64
N ALA A 340 51.97 -107.73 129.09
CA ALA A 340 52.18 -107.45 130.51
C ALA A 340 50.99 -106.72 131.17
N ARG A 341 50.27 -105.86 130.43
CA ARG A 341 49.16 -105.05 130.95
C ARG A 341 47.82 -105.80 131.06
N ILE A 342 47.60 -106.84 130.26
CA ILE A 342 46.36 -107.65 130.34
C ILE A 342 46.21 -108.33 131.72
N ALA A 343 47.31 -108.62 132.43
CA ALA A 343 47.26 -109.16 133.78
C ALA A 343 46.83 -108.15 134.86
N GLN A 344 46.88 -106.84 134.55
CA GLN A 344 46.70 -105.75 135.52
C GLN A 344 45.34 -105.05 135.40
N ILE A 345 44.67 -105.18 134.24
CA ILE A 345 43.42 -104.47 133.94
C ILE A 345 42.16 -105.20 134.46
N ASP A 346 42.19 -106.53 134.59
CA ASP A 346 41.09 -107.32 135.18
C ASP A 346 40.77 -106.92 136.64
N GLU A 347 41.75 -106.37 137.36
CA GLU A 347 41.60 -105.93 138.76
C GLU A 347 40.95 -104.54 138.88
N SER A 348 41.00 -103.71 137.82
CA SER A 348 40.53 -102.32 137.84
C SER A 348 39.07 -102.12 137.38
N MET A 349 38.50 -103.07 136.65
CA MET A 349 37.13 -102.95 136.11
C MET A 349 36.00 -103.13 137.15
N GLN A 350 36.30 -103.54 138.38
CA GLN A 350 35.28 -103.72 139.44
C GLN A 350 34.93 -102.44 140.22
N SER A 351 35.69 -101.33 140.11
CA SER A 351 35.49 -100.16 140.99
C SER A 351 34.60 -99.04 140.46
N ASP A 352 34.37 -98.90 139.15
CA ASP A 352 33.93 -97.62 138.58
C ASP A 352 32.45 -97.55 138.11
N GLN A 353 31.66 -98.58 138.40
CA GLN A 353 30.23 -98.65 138.06
C GLN A 353 29.31 -97.56 138.70
N PRO A 354 29.57 -96.98 139.90
CA PRO A 354 28.60 -96.06 140.53
C PRO A 354 28.60 -94.62 140.00
N ALA A 355 29.59 -94.20 139.20
CA ALA A 355 29.73 -92.81 138.76
C ALA A 355 28.86 -92.45 137.53
N PHE A 356 28.35 -93.45 136.82
CA PHE A 356 27.63 -93.29 135.55
C PHE A 356 26.19 -92.76 135.71
N ASP A 357 25.52 -93.06 136.82
CA ASP A 357 24.09 -92.75 137.00
C ASP A 357 23.81 -91.25 137.29
N GLY A 358 24.81 -90.46 137.71
CA GLY A 358 24.63 -89.04 138.03
C GLY A 358 24.60 -88.08 136.82
N LEU A 359 25.06 -88.53 135.66
CA LEU A 359 25.23 -87.68 134.46
C LEU A 359 23.98 -87.64 133.56
N GLN A 360 22.96 -88.46 133.84
CA GLN A 360 21.80 -88.60 132.98
C GLN A 360 20.77 -87.45 133.11
N ASP A 361 20.72 -86.76 134.25
CA ASP A 361 19.73 -85.70 134.52
C ASP A 361 20.09 -84.34 133.87
N THR A 362 21.36 -84.10 133.57
CA THR A 362 21.82 -82.82 132.97
C THR A 362 21.51 -82.73 131.47
N GLN A 363 21.35 -83.87 130.80
CA GLN A 363 21.11 -83.95 129.35
C GLN A 363 19.71 -83.47 128.96
N ARG A 364 18.71 -83.58 129.85
CA ARG A 364 17.31 -83.28 129.53
C ARG A 364 17.01 -81.79 129.35
N LEU A 365 17.71 -80.92 130.07
CA LEU A 365 17.50 -79.45 130.03
C LEU A 365 18.12 -78.79 128.78
N SER A 366 19.16 -79.38 128.19
CA SER A 366 19.84 -78.84 127.00
C SER A 366 19.03 -79.00 125.71
N ALA A 367 18.10 -79.96 125.65
CA ALA A 367 17.33 -80.27 124.44
C ALA A 367 16.23 -79.23 124.14
N GLU A 368 15.66 -78.58 125.17
CA GLU A 368 14.56 -77.62 125.00
C GLU A 368 15.03 -76.24 124.48
N HIS A 369 16.29 -75.86 124.73
CA HIS A 369 16.86 -74.61 124.23
C HIS A 369 17.19 -74.66 122.72
N LEU A 370 17.56 -75.83 122.19
CA LEU A 370 17.93 -76.02 120.78
C LEU A 370 16.72 -75.86 119.84
N GLN A 371 15.57 -76.40 120.25
CA GLN A 371 14.34 -76.41 119.44
C GLN A 371 13.75 -75.00 119.21
N ARG A 372 14.08 -74.03 120.07
CA ARG A 372 13.63 -72.64 119.94
C ARG A 372 14.48 -71.84 118.93
N ALA A 373 15.78 -72.10 118.87
CA ALA A 373 16.71 -71.44 117.97
C ALA A 373 16.53 -71.86 116.49
N GLU A 374 16.19 -73.13 116.24
CA GLU A 374 15.98 -73.65 114.88
C GLU A 374 14.75 -73.03 114.18
N LYS A 375 13.70 -72.67 114.94
CA LYS A 375 12.50 -72.03 114.40
C LYS A 375 12.73 -70.57 113.97
N GLU A 376 13.62 -69.84 114.63
CA GLU A 376 13.94 -68.45 114.26
C GLU A 376 14.83 -68.38 112.99
N LEU A 377 15.72 -69.36 112.82
CA LEU A 377 16.60 -69.45 111.64
C LEU A 377 15.81 -69.72 110.34
N GLN A 378 14.81 -70.60 110.39
CA GLN A 378 13.94 -70.90 109.24
C GLN A 378 13.13 -69.68 108.77
N GLN A 379 12.64 -68.84 109.70
CA GLN A 379 11.88 -67.63 109.35
C GLN A 379 12.75 -66.50 108.78
N TRP A 380 14.07 -66.52 109.04
CA TRP A 380 15.00 -65.57 108.46
C TRP A 380 15.38 -65.96 107.02
N GLN A 381 15.62 -67.25 106.74
CA GLN A 381 15.98 -67.74 105.40
C GLN A 381 14.89 -67.46 104.35
N ILE A 382 13.61 -67.66 104.70
CA ILE A 382 12.48 -67.37 103.80
C ILE A 382 12.42 -65.88 103.40
N ARG A 383 12.72 -64.96 104.34
CA ARG A 383 12.74 -63.51 104.07
C ARG A 383 13.92 -63.07 103.20
N HIS A 384 15.06 -63.75 103.33
CA HIS A 384 16.26 -63.47 102.54
C HIS A 384 16.10 -63.89 101.07
N ASP A 385 15.46 -65.05 100.83
CA ASP A 385 15.24 -65.55 99.48
C ASP A 385 14.19 -64.71 98.71
N GLU A 386 13.15 -64.21 99.39
CA GLU A 386 12.19 -63.26 98.79
C GLU A 386 12.83 -61.91 98.42
N PHE A 387 13.84 -61.45 99.16
CA PHE A 387 14.56 -60.20 98.87
C PHE A 387 15.46 -60.35 97.62
N ASN A 388 16.19 -61.46 97.50
CA ASN A 388 17.07 -61.72 96.35
C ASN A 388 16.30 -61.88 95.03
N LEU A 389 15.09 -62.44 95.08
CA LEU A 389 14.24 -62.56 93.89
C LEU A 389 13.79 -61.18 93.35
N ARG A 390 13.47 -60.22 94.23
CA ARG A 390 13.12 -58.84 93.83
C ARG A 390 14.32 -58.06 93.31
N LEU A 391 15.51 -58.27 93.87
CA LEU A 391 16.76 -57.63 93.43
C LEU A 391 17.14 -58.06 92.00
N SER A 392 17.03 -59.36 91.70
CA SER A 392 17.28 -59.93 90.36
C SER A 392 16.36 -59.34 89.29
N GLN A 393 15.04 -59.27 89.57
CA GLN A 393 14.05 -58.69 88.65
C GLN A 393 14.30 -57.20 88.36
N THR A 394 14.74 -56.43 89.35
CA THR A 394 15.04 -54.99 89.19
C THR A 394 16.33 -54.76 88.39
N THR A 395 17.31 -55.66 88.51
CA THR A 395 18.59 -55.58 87.79
C THR A 395 18.41 -55.89 86.30
N GLN A 396 17.54 -56.85 85.97
CA GLN A 396 17.25 -57.24 84.58
C GLN A 396 16.49 -56.14 83.81
N ILE A 397 15.61 -55.37 84.50
CA ILE A 397 14.94 -54.20 83.91
C ILE A 397 15.93 -53.05 83.67
N CYS A 398 16.85 -52.79 84.61
CA CYS A 398 17.90 -51.76 84.40
C CYS A 398 18.83 -52.09 83.23
N GLN A 399 19.12 -53.37 82.98
CA GLN A 399 20.00 -53.80 81.88
C GLN A 399 19.37 -53.60 80.50
N VAL A 400 18.05 -53.79 80.39
CA VAL A 400 17.29 -53.55 79.14
C VAL A 400 17.16 -52.05 78.85
N GLU A 401 16.92 -51.22 79.87
CA GLU A 401 16.84 -49.77 79.69
C GLU A 401 18.23 -49.14 79.43
N ALA A 402 19.31 -49.66 80.00
CA ALA A 402 20.68 -49.23 79.68
C ALA A 402 21.06 -49.51 78.21
N SER A 403 20.64 -50.66 77.67
CA SER A 403 20.83 -51.02 76.26
C SER A 403 20.02 -50.11 75.31
N ARG A 404 18.80 -49.70 75.70
CA ARG A 404 18.02 -48.71 74.95
C ARG A 404 18.66 -47.32 74.94
N ILE A 405 19.23 -46.89 76.06
CA ILE A 405 19.94 -45.60 76.16
C ILE A 405 21.19 -45.61 75.25
N GLU A 406 21.97 -46.68 75.26
CA GLU A 406 23.17 -46.83 74.40
C GLU A 406 22.83 -46.89 72.89
N GLN A 407 21.63 -47.39 72.54
CA GLN A 407 21.13 -47.37 71.16
C GLN A 407 20.60 -45.99 70.75
N MET A 408 20.00 -45.23 71.68
CA MET A 408 19.60 -43.83 71.45
C MET A 408 20.80 -42.90 71.33
N ASP A 409 21.86 -43.09 72.14
CA ASP A 409 23.10 -42.28 72.05
C ASP A 409 23.84 -42.49 70.72
N ARG A 410 23.85 -43.72 70.19
CA ARG A 410 24.38 -43.99 68.83
C ARG A 410 23.58 -43.27 67.74
N ASN A 411 22.25 -43.28 67.83
CA ASN A 411 21.40 -42.56 66.89
C ASN A 411 21.58 -41.03 66.97
N ILE A 412 21.79 -40.48 68.18
CA ILE A 412 22.10 -39.06 68.38
C ILE A 412 23.48 -38.71 67.81
N GLY A 413 24.48 -39.59 67.97
CA GLY A 413 25.81 -39.45 67.37
C GLY A 413 25.78 -39.39 65.84
N ASP A 414 25.09 -40.35 65.22
CA ASP A 414 24.93 -40.41 63.76
C ASP A 414 24.16 -39.20 63.21
N ALA A 415 23.12 -38.76 63.93
CA ALA A 415 22.37 -37.55 63.59
C ALA A 415 23.23 -36.28 63.70
N ASN A 416 24.10 -36.18 64.72
CA ASN A 416 25.00 -35.04 64.90
C ASN A 416 26.10 -34.97 63.84
N ILE A 417 26.67 -36.11 63.42
CA ILE A 417 27.63 -36.19 62.30
C ILE A 417 26.97 -35.73 61.00
N ARG A 418 25.71 -36.13 60.77
CA ARG A 418 24.94 -35.68 59.61
C ARG A 418 24.63 -34.19 59.67
N LEU A 419 24.36 -33.65 60.86
CA LEU A 419 24.12 -32.22 61.10
C LEU A 419 25.38 -31.37 60.91
N THR A 420 26.55 -31.87 61.31
CA THR A 420 27.85 -31.20 61.06
C THR A 420 28.18 -31.16 59.57
N ARG A 421 27.98 -32.28 58.86
CA ARG A 421 28.20 -32.34 57.40
C ARG A 421 27.27 -31.41 56.63
N LEU A 422 26.00 -31.31 57.03
CA LEU A 422 25.03 -30.36 56.47
C LEU A 422 25.36 -28.90 56.80
N ARG A 423 25.96 -28.62 57.97
CA ARG A 423 26.45 -27.29 58.34
C ARG A 423 27.69 -26.90 57.54
N GLU A 424 28.62 -27.82 57.31
CA GLU A 424 29.79 -27.60 56.45
C GLU A 424 29.37 -27.38 54.98
N GLU A 425 28.39 -28.13 54.48
CA GLU A 425 27.79 -27.86 53.16
C GLU A 425 27.08 -26.50 53.11
N PHE A 426 26.38 -26.11 54.17
CA PHE A 426 25.70 -24.80 54.28
C PHE A 426 26.69 -23.63 54.36
N ASP A 427 27.78 -23.76 55.10
CA ASP A 427 28.84 -22.75 55.21
C ASP A 427 29.70 -22.67 53.93
N SER A 428 29.74 -23.73 53.12
CA SER A 428 30.41 -23.74 51.81
C SER A 428 29.59 -23.08 50.69
N LEU A 429 28.30 -22.78 50.93
CA LEU A 429 27.44 -22.07 50.01
C LEU A 429 27.65 -20.56 50.18
N ASP A 430 28.20 -19.91 49.16
CA ASP A 430 28.39 -18.45 49.10
C ASP A 430 27.05 -17.72 48.96
N THR A 431 26.33 -17.63 50.08
CA THR A 431 25.03 -16.95 50.20
C THR A 431 25.17 -15.43 50.05
N GLU A 432 26.35 -14.86 50.29
CA GLU A 432 26.66 -13.44 50.11
C GLU A 432 26.83 -13.11 48.62
N GLY A 433 27.59 -13.93 47.87
CA GLY A 433 27.75 -13.81 46.42
C GLY A 433 26.45 -14.06 45.65
N LEU A 434 25.61 -15.01 46.09
CA LEU A 434 24.26 -15.20 45.55
C LEU A 434 23.35 -14.00 45.81
N LYS A 435 23.39 -13.39 47.00
CA LYS A 435 22.62 -12.16 47.29
C LYS A 435 23.11 -10.95 46.46
N GLN A 436 24.42 -10.79 46.30
CA GLN A 436 24.99 -9.73 45.46
C GLN A 436 24.61 -9.92 43.98
N ASN A 437 24.62 -11.15 43.48
CA ASN A 437 24.17 -11.45 42.12
C ASN A 437 22.66 -11.18 41.94
N VAL A 438 21.83 -11.53 42.94
CA VAL A 438 20.38 -11.22 42.90
C VAL A 438 20.11 -9.72 42.95
N GLU A 439 20.81 -8.95 43.79
CA GLU A 439 20.70 -7.48 43.81
C GLU A 439 21.19 -6.84 42.50
N ARG A 440 22.30 -7.36 41.94
CA ARG A 440 22.80 -6.92 40.63
C ARG A 440 21.79 -7.21 39.51
N PHE A 441 21.23 -8.42 39.45
CA PHE A 441 20.22 -8.76 38.43
C PHE A 441 18.92 -7.97 38.62
N ARG A 442 18.52 -7.65 39.85
CA ARG A 442 17.39 -6.73 40.11
C ARG A 442 17.68 -5.29 39.68
N GLY A 443 18.94 -4.84 39.80
CA GLY A 443 19.38 -3.56 39.25
C GLY A 443 19.32 -3.54 37.72
N GLU A 444 19.88 -4.55 37.07
CA GLU A 444 19.83 -4.72 35.61
C GLU A 444 18.38 -4.85 35.09
N GLU A 445 17.50 -5.55 35.80
CA GLU A 445 16.06 -5.67 35.48
C GLU A 445 15.32 -4.33 35.60
N ARG A 446 15.61 -3.54 36.66
CA ARG A 446 15.05 -2.19 36.82
C ARG A 446 15.50 -1.25 35.71
N ASP A 447 16.79 -1.23 35.41
CA ASP A 447 17.35 -0.37 34.36
C ASP A 447 16.78 -0.76 32.98
N SER A 448 16.64 -2.05 32.71
CA SER A 448 16.02 -2.55 31.47
C SER A 448 14.53 -2.20 31.39
N SER A 449 13.77 -2.31 32.48
CA SER A 449 12.36 -1.89 32.55
C SER A 449 12.20 -0.38 32.32
N GLU A 450 13.07 0.44 32.90
CA GLU A 450 13.03 1.89 32.71
C GLU A 450 13.37 2.27 31.26
N TYR A 451 14.32 1.55 30.64
CA TYR A 451 14.67 1.72 29.23
C TYR A 451 13.52 1.31 28.30
N GLU A 452 12.82 0.20 28.58
CA GLU A 452 11.62 -0.21 27.84
C GLU A 452 10.50 0.82 27.95
N LEU A 453 10.26 1.39 29.13
CA LEU A 453 9.26 2.43 29.35
C LEU A 453 9.58 3.72 28.56
N ARG A 454 10.86 4.13 28.54
CA ARG A 454 11.34 5.26 27.73
C ARG A 454 11.22 4.98 26.23
N LEU A 455 11.50 3.76 25.79
CA LEU A 455 11.36 3.37 24.39
C LEU A 455 9.89 3.34 23.95
N ASN A 456 9.01 2.81 24.79
CA ASN A 456 7.56 2.76 24.50
C ASN A 456 6.93 4.15 24.48
N SER A 457 7.31 5.04 25.40
CA SER A 457 6.87 6.44 25.37
C SER A 457 7.38 7.19 24.12
N ALA A 458 8.63 6.96 23.71
CA ALA A 458 9.16 7.51 22.46
C ALA A 458 8.41 6.97 21.22
N LEU A 459 8.10 5.67 21.21
CA LEU A 459 7.33 5.03 20.13
C LEU A 459 5.91 5.58 20.03
N THR A 460 5.23 5.82 21.15
CA THR A 460 3.88 6.42 21.16
C THR A 460 3.91 7.85 20.62
N VAL A 461 4.87 8.68 21.05
CA VAL A 461 5.04 10.05 20.53
C VAL A 461 5.32 10.06 19.03
N ILE A 462 6.17 9.15 18.53
CA ILE A 462 6.47 9.03 17.10
C ILE A 462 5.23 8.56 16.32
N SER A 463 4.48 7.58 16.85
CA SER A 463 3.25 7.08 16.24
C SER A 463 2.18 8.18 16.13
N ASP A 464 1.96 8.94 17.21
CA ASP A 464 1.00 10.05 17.21
C ASP A 464 1.41 11.14 16.22
N LYS A 465 2.71 11.45 16.14
CA LYS A 465 3.24 12.42 15.17
C LYS A 465 3.03 11.93 13.74
N GLN A 466 3.26 10.65 13.47
CA GLN A 466 3.03 10.04 12.16
C GLN A 466 1.54 10.06 11.77
N GLN A 467 0.64 9.81 12.73
CA GLN A 467 -0.80 9.84 12.51
C GLN A 467 -1.30 11.27 12.23
N SER A 468 -0.79 12.26 12.99
CA SER A 468 -1.10 13.68 12.74
C SER A 468 -0.62 14.16 11.37
N GLN A 469 0.56 13.74 10.91
CA GLN A 469 1.07 14.07 9.58
C GLN A 469 0.25 13.43 8.47
N LYS A 470 -0.18 12.16 8.63
CA LYS A 470 -1.08 11.52 7.67
C LYS A 470 -2.42 12.24 7.55
N ALA A 471 -3.00 12.65 8.68
CA ALA A 471 -4.24 13.43 8.70
C ALA A 471 -4.09 14.78 8.00
N SER A 472 -2.97 15.48 8.23
CA SER A 472 -2.65 16.75 7.57
C SER A 472 -2.48 16.59 6.05
N ILE A 473 -1.80 15.53 5.59
CA ILE A 473 -1.65 15.22 4.16
C ILE A 473 -3.03 14.95 3.52
N ALA A 474 -3.90 14.20 4.19
CA ALA A 474 -5.25 13.92 3.69
C ALA A 474 -6.08 15.22 3.55
N GLN A 475 -6.06 16.09 4.56
CA GLN A 475 -6.72 17.40 4.50
C GLN A 475 -6.19 18.28 3.36
N HIS A 476 -4.87 18.32 3.16
CA HIS A 476 -4.28 19.13 2.09
C HIS A 476 -4.59 18.57 0.70
N SER A 477 -4.65 17.24 0.55
CA SER A 477 -5.07 16.60 -0.69
C SER A 477 -6.52 16.94 -1.03
N GLU A 478 -7.42 16.85 -0.06
CA GLU A 478 -8.84 17.16 -0.25
C GLU A 478 -9.05 18.64 -0.60
N ALA A 479 -8.35 19.55 0.09
CA ALA A 479 -8.37 20.97 -0.26
C ALA A 479 -7.86 21.25 -1.68
N LEU A 480 -6.84 20.52 -2.12
CA LEU A 480 -6.27 20.66 -3.47
C LEU A 480 -7.24 20.16 -4.55
N ASP A 481 -7.94 19.05 -4.31
CA ASP A 481 -8.95 18.53 -5.23
C ASP A 481 -10.18 19.46 -5.31
N GLN A 482 -10.61 20.04 -4.19
CA GLN A 482 -11.66 21.07 -4.18
C GLN A 482 -11.26 22.31 -5.00
N MET A 483 -10.01 22.76 -4.89
CA MET A 483 -9.51 23.89 -5.69
C MET A 483 -9.44 23.56 -7.18
N ARG A 484 -9.01 22.33 -7.55
CA ARG A 484 -9.02 21.87 -8.94
C ARG A 484 -10.44 21.83 -9.51
N ALA A 485 -11.40 21.31 -8.76
CA ALA A 485 -12.81 21.29 -9.18
C ALA A 485 -13.36 22.71 -9.40
N ARG A 486 -13.00 23.67 -8.54
CA ARG A 486 -13.36 25.09 -8.71
C ARG A 486 -12.76 25.69 -9.98
N ILE A 487 -11.49 25.38 -10.29
CA ILE A 487 -10.84 25.84 -11.53
C ILE A 487 -11.56 25.26 -12.74
N GLN A 488 -11.82 23.95 -12.76
CA GLN A 488 -12.52 23.27 -13.85
C GLN A 488 -13.91 23.88 -14.10
N SER A 489 -14.67 24.14 -13.03
CA SER A 489 -15.98 24.78 -13.10
C SER A 489 -15.92 26.21 -13.64
N ARG A 490 -14.95 27.02 -13.19
CA ARG A 490 -14.75 28.39 -13.69
C ARG A 490 -14.35 28.41 -15.16
N VAL A 491 -13.47 27.51 -15.59
CA VAL A 491 -13.06 27.36 -17.00
C VAL A 491 -14.25 26.93 -17.86
N GLY A 492 -15.05 25.96 -17.40
CA GLY A 492 -16.28 25.55 -18.10
C GLY A 492 -17.29 26.70 -18.22
N ARG A 493 -17.45 27.49 -17.15
CA ARG A 493 -18.33 28.68 -17.17
C ARG A 493 -17.82 29.75 -18.12
N LEU A 494 -16.51 30.02 -18.13
CA LEU A 494 -15.89 30.97 -19.07
C LEU A 494 -16.17 30.55 -20.52
N ALA A 495 -15.91 29.29 -20.87
CA ALA A 495 -16.16 28.77 -22.22
C ALA A 495 -17.64 28.89 -22.62
N SER A 496 -18.57 28.64 -21.68
CA SER A 496 -20.01 28.81 -21.96
C SER A 496 -20.43 30.27 -22.14
N LEU A 497 -19.83 31.20 -21.37
CA LEU A 497 -20.10 32.62 -21.49
C LEU A 497 -19.51 33.20 -22.77
N GLU A 498 -18.31 32.78 -23.16
CA GLU A 498 -17.68 33.15 -24.44
C GLU A 498 -18.52 32.65 -25.64
N ALA A 499 -19.05 31.42 -25.55
CA ALA A 499 -19.94 30.89 -26.58
C ALA A 499 -21.28 31.65 -26.66
N LEU A 500 -21.86 32.03 -25.52
CA LEU A 500 -23.08 32.85 -25.48
C LEU A 500 -22.81 34.28 -25.99
N GLN A 501 -21.66 34.87 -25.66
CA GLN A 501 -21.27 36.18 -26.16
C GLN A 501 -21.05 36.16 -27.68
N GLN A 502 -20.40 35.13 -28.22
CA GLN A 502 -20.28 34.96 -29.66
C GLN A 502 -21.66 34.80 -30.33
N ALA A 503 -22.54 33.98 -29.77
CA ALA A 503 -23.89 33.80 -30.30
C ALA A 503 -24.74 35.09 -30.27
N ALA A 504 -24.59 35.93 -29.22
CA ALA A 504 -25.29 37.21 -29.09
C ALA A 504 -24.68 38.34 -29.94
N LEU A 505 -23.39 38.27 -30.25
CA LEU A 505 -22.75 39.19 -31.22
C LEU A 505 -23.06 38.78 -32.67
N GLU A 506 -23.43 37.52 -32.89
CA GLU A 506 -23.86 36.96 -34.18
C GLU A 506 -25.40 37.03 -34.39
N SER A 507 -26.12 37.88 -33.64
CA SER A 507 -27.59 37.92 -33.63
C SER A 507 -28.27 38.13 -35.00
N GLU A 508 -29.25 37.23 -35.21
CA GLU A 508 -30.35 37.20 -36.17
C GLU A 508 -30.01 37.19 -37.67
N SER A 509 -29.68 35.98 -38.13
CA SER A 509 -29.79 35.55 -39.52
C SER A 509 -31.22 35.77 -40.05
N GLY A 510 -31.44 36.92 -40.69
CA GLY A 510 -32.73 37.35 -41.20
C GLY A 510 -32.69 38.70 -41.93
N ALA A 511 -33.86 39.35 -42.04
CA ALA A 511 -34.09 40.59 -42.79
C ALA A 511 -33.19 41.77 -42.37
N ALA A 512 -32.76 41.81 -41.10
CA ALA A 512 -31.82 42.80 -40.58
C ALA A 512 -30.44 42.72 -41.25
N GLU A 513 -29.87 41.52 -41.41
CA GLU A 513 -28.56 41.34 -42.06
C GLU A 513 -28.62 41.67 -43.56
N SER A 514 -29.73 41.29 -44.22
CA SER A 514 -29.98 41.66 -45.62
C SER A 514 -30.11 43.16 -45.81
N TRP A 515 -30.75 43.86 -44.88
CA TRP A 515 -30.91 45.32 -44.90
C TRP A 515 -29.58 46.05 -44.58
N LEU A 516 -28.80 45.54 -43.63
CA LEU A 516 -27.45 46.04 -43.33
C LEU A 516 -26.50 45.83 -44.52
N GLN A 517 -26.65 44.72 -45.25
CA GLN A 517 -25.88 44.45 -46.46
C GLN A 517 -26.26 45.40 -47.60
N ALA A 518 -27.56 45.69 -47.79
CA ALA A 518 -28.03 46.67 -48.77
C ALA A 518 -27.51 48.09 -48.47
N ASN A 519 -27.47 48.47 -47.19
CA ASN A 519 -26.97 49.77 -46.72
C ASN A 519 -25.45 49.79 -46.43
N GLN A 520 -24.70 48.73 -46.78
CA GLN A 520 -23.24 48.66 -46.63
C GLN A 520 -22.69 48.66 -45.19
N LEU A 521 -23.54 48.40 -44.20
CA LEU A 521 -23.26 48.52 -42.77
C LEU A 521 -22.87 47.19 -42.10
N THR A 522 -22.73 46.09 -42.84
CA THR A 522 -22.42 44.76 -42.28
C THR A 522 -21.07 44.67 -41.57
N LYS A 523 -20.12 45.56 -41.90
CA LYS A 523 -18.78 45.62 -41.27
C LYS A 523 -18.66 46.70 -40.20
N ALA A 524 -19.71 47.48 -39.97
CA ALA A 524 -19.69 48.50 -38.96
C ALA A 524 -19.71 47.86 -37.57
N PRO A 525 -18.90 48.35 -36.61
CA PRO A 525 -18.83 47.78 -35.27
C PRO A 525 -20.18 47.90 -34.56
N ARG A 526 -20.51 46.89 -33.75
CA ARG A 526 -21.65 46.99 -32.83
C ARG A 526 -21.27 47.86 -31.64
N LEU A 527 -22.24 48.55 -31.05
CA LEU A 527 -21.99 49.44 -29.92
C LEU A 527 -21.27 48.72 -28.77
N ALA A 528 -21.65 47.48 -28.45
CA ALA A 528 -20.99 46.64 -27.44
C ALA A 528 -19.49 46.38 -27.69
N GLN A 529 -19.01 46.48 -28.93
CA GLN A 529 -17.59 46.30 -29.28
C GLN A 529 -16.78 47.60 -29.20
N SER A 530 -17.46 48.75 -29.05
CA SER A 530 -16.86 50.09 -29.08
C SER A 530 -16.85 50.79 -27.72
N ILE A 531 -17.35 50.12 -26.67
CA ILE A 531 -17.53 50.68 -25.32
C ILE A 531 -16.84 49.81 -24.26
N ALA A 532 -16.32 50.44 -23.21
CA ALA A 532 -15.69 49.81 -22.07
C ALA A 532 -16.26 50.38 -20.77
N ALA A 533 -16.81 49.49 -19.94
CA ALA A 533 -17.39 49.79 -18.64
C ALA A 533 -16.35 49.80 -17.51
N GLU A 534 -16.53 50.66 -16.50
CA GLU A 534 -15.74 50.61 -15.27
C GLU A 534 -16.06 49.32 -14.46
N PRO A 535 -15.05 48.63 -13.88
CA PRO A 535 -15.25 47.34 -13.23
C PRO A 535 -16.38 47.30 -12.20
N GLY A 536 -17.31 46.39 -12.41
CA GLY A 536 -18.49 46.12 -11.59
C GLY A 536 -19.74 46.91 -11.98
N TRP A 537 -19.68 47.84 -12.94
CA TRP A 537 -20.86 48.55 -13.47
C TRP A 537 -21.46 47.88 -14.72
N GLU A 538 -20.92 46.74 -15.16
CA GLU A 538 -21.27 46.10 -16.44
C GLU A 538 -22.75 45.72 -16.51
N ALA A 539 -23.31 45.15 -15.45
CA ALA A 539 -24.72 44.74 -15.40
C ALA A 539 -25.67 45.95 -15.41
N ALA A 540 -25.29 47.05 -14.75
CA ALA A 540 -26.05 48.29 -14.73
C ALA A 540 -26.08 48.95 -16.10
N ILE A 541 -24.95 48.94 -16.81
CA ILE A 541 -24.81 49.46 -18.18
C ILE A 541 -25.57 48.57 -19.17
N GLU A 542 -25.49 47.24 -19.02
CA GLU A 542 -26.24 46.29 -19.84
C GLU A 542 -27.75 46.45 -19.68
N LEU A 543 -28.24 46.64 -18.45
CA LEU A 543 -29.66 46.86 -18.17
C LEU A 543 -30.19 48.16 -18.82
N VAL A 544 -29.39 49.22 -18.78
CA VAL A 544 -29.79 50.54 -19.27
C VAL A 544 -29.68 50.64 -20.79
N LEU A 545 -28.63 50.06 -21.38
CA LEU A 545 -28.45 50.08 -22.83
C LEU A 545 -29.26 48.99 -23.53
N GLY A 546 -29.44 47.81 -22.93
CA GLY A 546 -30.27 46.71 -23.46
C GLY A 546 -30.10 46.51 -24.98
N PRO A 547 -31.16 46.73 -25.80
CA PRO A 547 -31.10 46.55 -27.25
C PRO A 547 -30.22 47.57 -27.99
N PHE A 548 -29.79 48.65 -27.34
CA PHE A 548 -28.79 49.57 -27.90
C PHE A 548 -27.39 48.94 -27.94
N LEU A 549 -27.07 47.92 -27.14
CA LEU A 549 -25.77 47.24 -27.20
C LEU A 549 -25.54 46.55 -28.56
N GLU A 550 -26.62 46.09 -29.18
CA GLU A 550 -26.63 45.50 -30.52
C GLU A 550 -26.73 46.55 -31.64
N ALA A 551 -26.77 47.85 -31.30
CA ALA A 551 -26.89 48.91 -32.29
C ALA A 551 -25.65 48.96 -33.21
N VAL A 552 -25.90 49.29 -34.48
CA VAL A 552 -24.82 49.48 -35.45
C VAL A 552 -24.32 50.91 -35.38
N CYS A 553 -23.02 51.07 -35.20
CA CYS A 553 -22.35 52.35 -35.16
C CYS A 553 -22.17 52.91 -36.58
N VAL A 554 -22.66 54.12 -36.85
CA VAL A 554 -22.64 54.75 -38.19
C VAL A 554 -21.98 56.12 -38.11
N ASP A 555 -20.97 56.37 -38.96
CA ASP A 555 -20.14 57.58 -38.89
C ASP A 555 -20.72 58.80 -39.65
N ALA A 556 -21.78 58.63 -40.44
CA ALA A 556 -22.28 59.65 -41.36
C ALA A 556 -23.80 59.90 -41.23
N GLU A 557 -24.17 61.14 -40.91
CA GLU A 557 -25.57 61.61 -40.78
C GLU A 557 -26.37 61.46 -42.08
N GLN A 558 -25.71 61.57 -43.24
CA GLN A 558 -26.29 61.33 -44.56
C GLN A 558 -26.70 59.87 -44.79
N LEU A 559 -26.05 58.93 -44.08
CA LEU A 559 -26.33 57.50 -44.19
C LEU A 559 -27.56 57.14 -43.34
N ILE A 560 -27.76 57.82 -42.21
CA ILE A 560 -28.97 57.70 -41.39
C ILE A 560 -30.21 58.19 -42.15
N GLN A 561 -30.11 59.30 -42.89
CA GLN A 561 -31.21 59.77 -43.75
C GLN A 561 -31.58 58.76 -44.84
N ARG A 562 -30.60 58.17 -45.52
CA ARG A 562 -30.84 57.11 -46.52
C ARG A 562 -31.49 55.87 -45.91
N CYS A 563 -31.08 55.52 -44.69
CA CYS A 563 -31.68 54.41 -43.94
C CYS A 563 -33.13 54.69 -43.48
N LEU A 564 -33.51 55.94 -43.30
CA LEU A 564 -34.89 56.34 -42.96
C LEU A 564 -35.82 56.32 -44.17
N ASP A 565 -35.30 56.53 -45.39
CA ASP A 565 -36.08 56.46 -46.63
C ASP A 565 -36.49 55.01 -47.01
N GLU A 566 -35.67 54.02 -46.64
CA GLU A 566 -35.97 52.58 -46.78
C GLU A 566 -36.00 51.88 -45.42
N ALA A 567 -37.12 51.99 -44.70
CA ALA A 567 -37.26 51.39 -43.38
C ALA A 567 -37.09 49.84 -43.41
N PRO A 568 -36.30 49.24 -42.51
CA PRO A 568 -36.14 47.80 -42.44
C PRO A 568 -37.45 47.11 -42.01
N GLU A 569 -37.71 45.92 -42.56
CA GLU A 569 -38.78 45.01 -42.09
C GLU A 569 -38.43 44.32 -40.75
N ALA A 570 -37.30 44.68 -40.13
CA ALA A 570 -36.81 44.18 -38.86
C ALA A 570 -36.51 45.33 -37.89
N GLN A 571 -36.56 45.07 -36.58
CA GLN A 571 -36.16 46.05 -35.57
C GLN A 571 -34.64 46.26 -35.63
N LEU A 572 -34.22 47.49 -35.93
CA LEU A 572 -32.80 47.82 -36.05
C LEU A 572 -32.50 49.17 -35.42
N THR A 573 -31.51 49.18 -34.55
CA THR A 573 -31.05 50.38 -33.84
C THR A 573 -29.75 50.87 -34.48
N LEU A 574 -29.74 52.13 -34.92
CA LEU A 574 -28.55 52.80 -35.44
C LEU A 574 -28.11 53.87 -34.46
N VAL A 575 -26.81 53.92 -34.18
CA VAL A 575 -26.21 54.94 -33.32
C VAL A 575 -25.17 55.70 -34.12
N HIS A 576 -25.31 57.02 -34.14
CA HIS A 576 -24.33 57.90 -34.76
C HIS A 576 -23.09 58.02 -33.87
N THR A 577 -21.89 57.91 -34.43
CA THR A 577 -20.61 57.86 -33.68
C THR A 577 -19.90 59.20 -33.57
N GLN A 578 -20.51 60.32 -33.96
CA GLN A 578 -19.85 61.61 -33.76
C GLN A 578 -19.67 61.91 -32.27
N PRO A 579 -18.45 62.31 -31.84
CA PRO A 579 -18.19 62.60 -30.45
C PRO A 579 -18.93 63.88 -30.04
N ASP A 580 -19.82 63.75 -29.07
CA ASP A 580 -20.41 64.90 -28.38
C ASP A 580 -19.38 65.51 -27.43
N ASN A 581 -19.11 66.81 -27.55
CA ASN A 581 -18.30 67.58 -26.58
C ASN A 581 -19.04 67.85 -25.25
N ILE A 582 -19.86 66.90 -24.80
CA ILE A 582 -20.65 67.01 -23.57
C ILE A 582 -19.88 66.29 -22.46
N VAL A 583 -19.49 67.04 -21.42
CA VAL A 583 -18.86 66.44 -20.23
C VAL A 583 -19.95 65.78 -19.37
N PRO A 584 -19.90 64.46 -19.15
CA PRO A 584 -20.88 63.78 -18.31
C PRO A 584 -20.82 64.29 -16.87
N ALA A 585 -21.98 64.47 -16.24
CA ALA A 585 -22.03 64.80 -14.81
C ALA A 585 -21.39 63.65 -14.00
N ALA A 586 -20.60 63.99 -12.98
CA ALA A 586 -19.82 63.00 -12.21
C ALA A 586 -20.67 61.92 -11.50
N GLN A 587 -21.96 62.16 -11.33
CA GLN A 587 -22.91 61.22 -10.72
C GLN A 587 -23.75 60.45 -11.75
N SER A 588 -23.55 60.69 -13.05
CA SER A 588 -24.25 59.99 -14.12
C SER A 588 -23.58 58.67 -14.47
N LEU A 589 -24.35 57.70 -14.93
CA LEU A 589 -23.87 56.42 -15.46
C LEU A 589 -22.98 56.62 -16.69
N ALA A 590 -23.17 57.73 -17.43
CA ALA A 590 -22.29 58.13 -18.53
C ALA A 590 -20.83 58.32 -18.09
N SER A 591 -20.57 58.70 -16.83
CA SER A 591 -19.20 58.82 -16.29
C SER A 591 -18.51 57.47 -16.03
N LYS A 592 -19.27 56.37 -16.11
CA LYS A 592 -18.83 54.98 -15.85
C LYS A 592 -18.61 54.16 -17.13
N VAL A 593 -18.76 54.79 -18.29
CA VAL A 593 -18.55 54.19 -19.61
C VAL A 593 -17.55 55.03 -20.40
N SER A 594 -16.62 54.37 -21.08
CA SER A 594 -15.65 54.98 -21.99
C SER A 594 -15.77 54.36 -23.38
N GLY A 595 -15.70 55.15 -24.45
CA GLY A 595 -15.87 54.66 -25.82
C GLY A 595 -15.94 55.76 -26.86
N GLU A 596 -15.92 55.39 -28.14
CA GLU A 596 -15.96 56.34 -29.28
C GLU A 596 -17.39 56.83 -29.60
N ALA A 597 -18.42 56.14 -29.11
CA ALA A 597 -19.82 56.48 -29.36
C ALA A 597 -20.39 57.48 -28.34
N PRO A 598 -21.28 58.42 -28.75
CA PRO A 598 -21.89 59.44 -27.89
C PRO A 598 -22.99 58.83 -27.01
N LEU A 599 -22.59 58.02 -26.02
CA LEU A 599 -23.50 57.47 -25.02
C LEU A 599 -23.96 58.50 -23.98
N THR A 600 -23.31 59.66 -23.94
CA THR A 600 -23.55 60.72 -22.96
C THR A 600 -25.00 61.19 -22.99
N GLN A 601 -25.65 61.27 -24.15
CA GLN A 601 -27.06 61.71 -24.24
C GLN A 601 -28.04 60.66 -23.69
N ILE A 602 -27.77 59.38 -23.91
CA ILE A 602 -28.62 58.26 -23.48
C ILE A 602 -28.45 58.01 -21.97
N LEU A 603 -27.22 58.15 -21.47
CA LEU A 603 -26.85 57.81 -20.11
C LEU A 603 -26.80 59.02 -19.15
N ALA A 604 -26.91 60.27 -19.63
CA ALA A 604 -26.86 61.46 -18.78
C ALA A 604 -28.04 61.55 -17.79
N GLY A 605 -29.22 61.07 -18.18
CA GLY A 605 -30.41 61.05 -17.32
C GLY A 605 -30.43 59.93 -16.28
N VAL A 606 -29.43 59.04 -16.32
CA VAL A 606 -29.33 57.87 -15.42
C VAL A 606 -28.21 58.11 -14.41
N TYR A 607 -28.55 58.18 -13.13
CA TYR A 607 -27.59 58.36 -12.05
C TYR A 607 -27.01 57.02 -11.58
N ALA A 608 -25.75 57.04 -11.20
CA ALA A 608 -25.01 55.89 -10.69
C ALA A 608 -24.98 55.94 -9.14
N ALA A 609 -25.45 54.88 -8.48
CA ALA A 609 -25.38 54.70 -7.03
C ALA A 609 -24.64 53.41 -6.64
N ASP A 610 -23.79 53.43 -5.62
CA ASP A 610 -23.01 52.24 -5.25
C ASP A 610 -23.85 51.18 -4.52
N ASN A 611 -25.01 51.58 -3.96
CA ASN A 611 -25.90 50.68 -3.24
C ASN A 611 -27.36 51.16 -3.25
N LEU A 612 -28.28 50.26 -2.89
CA LEU A 612 -29.72 50.52 -2.88
C LEU A 612 -30.13 51.69 -1.95
N ALA A 613 -29.44 51.88 -0.84
CA ALA A 613 -29.75 52.95 0.10
C ALA A 613 -29.42 54.34 -0.48
N GLU A 614 -28.32 54.44 -1.21
CA GLU A 614 -27.92 55.65 -1.95
C GLU A 614 -28.86 55.92 -3.12
N ALA A 615 -29.24 54.89 -3.89
CA ALA A 615 -30.20 55.01 -4.98
C ALA A 615 -31.56 55.57 -4.50
N LEU A 616 -32.05 55.12 -3.34
CA LEU A 616 -33.30 55.61 -2.77
C LEU A 616 -33.25 57.08 -2.32
N ARG A 617 -32.06 57.60 -1.95
CA ARG A 617 -31.86 59.02 -1.63
C ARG A 617 -31.84 59.86 -2.90
N ILE A 618 -31.13 59.40 -3.93
CA ILE A 618 -31.08 60.06 -5.25
C ILE A 618 -32.48 60.11 -5.88
N LYS A 619 -33.28 59.03 -5.72
CA LYS A 619 -34.66 58.97 -6.23
C LYS A 619 -35.55 60.14 -5.81
N GLN A 620 -35.34 60.71 -4.62
CA GLN A 620 -36.14 61.84 -4.11
C GLN A 620 -35.79 63.17 -4.79
N GLN A 621 -34.64 63.24 -5.46
CA GLN A 621 -34.11 64.43 -6.14
C GLN A 621 -34.16 64.31 -7.67
N LEU A 622 -34.67 63.19 -8.19
CA LEU A 622 -34.81 62.98 -9.63
C LEU A 622 -35.91 63.87 -10.21
N GLU A 623 -35.57 64.56 -11.29
CA GLU A 623 -36.55 65.26 -12.13
C GLU A 623 -37.32 64.28 -13.02
N PRO A 624 -38.51 64.66 -13.53
CA PRO A 624 -39.26 63.82 -14.46
C PRO A 624 -38.40 63.38 -15.66
N GLY A 625 -38.28 62.06 -15.87
CA GLY A 625 -37.46 61.47 -16.93
C GLY A 625 -36.06 61.01 -16.51
N GLN A 626 -35.65 61.28 -15.27
CA GLN A 626 -34.39 60.77 -14.73
C GLN A 626 -34.58 59.44 -13.98
N SER A 627 -33.56 58.60 -13.97
CA SER A 627 -33.55 57.31 -13.27
C SER A 627 -32.23 57.10 -12.52
N VAL A 628 -32.19 56.12 -11.62
CA VAL A 628 -30.98 55.76 -10.87
C VAL A 628 -30.80 54.26 -10.91
N VAL A 629 -29.57 53.81 -11.15
CA VAL A 629 -29.21 52.40 -11.21
C VAL A 629 -28.11 52.13 -10.19
N THR A 630 -28.18 50.96 -9.57
CA THR A 630 -27.13 50.50 -8.68
C THR A 630 -26.11 49.65 -9.42
N LYS A 631 -24.87 49.70 -8.95
CA LYS A 631 -23.78 48.80 -9.36
C LYS A 631 -24.17 47.32 -9.23
#